data_AF-A0A523P885-F1
#
_entry.id   AF-A0A523P885-F1
#
_cell.length_a   1.000
_cell.length_b   1.000
_cell.length_c   1.000
_cell.angle_alpha   90.00
_cell.angle_beta   90.00
_cell.angle_gamma   90.00
#
_symmetry.space_group_name_H-M   'P 1'
#
loop_
_entity.id
_entity.type
_entity.pdbx_description
1 polymer ?
#
loop_
_entity_poly.entity_id
_entity_poly.type
_entity_poly.pdbx_seq_one_letter_code
_entity_poly.pdbx_strand_id
1 'polypeptide(L)'
;MVSLSTIVIVACVGLTADATKLPEIALIIDDIGYQYEIGRTAIELQQSFAYAILPFSPYGQGLARLAKSLNKEVMVHLPMEADDNNHLLGPSALRLNMSRREIEDTFHASVAAVPYAVGINNHMGSRLTRERVHMNWLMHVMRERGGL
;
A
#
# COMPACT_ATOMS: atom_id res chain seq x y z
N MET A 1 58.20 -44.71 16.06
CA MET A 1 57.51 -43.41 16.15
C MET A 1 57.48 -42.79 14.76
N VAL A 2 56.35 -42.84 14.05
CA VAL A 2 56.20 -42.12 12.77
C VAL A 2 54.97 -41.22 12.91
N SER A 3 55.21 -39.94 12.70
CA SER A 3 54.29 -38.81 12.89
C SER A 3 53.14 -38.88 11.89
N LEU A 4 51.88 -38.87 12.39
CA LEU A 4 50.71 -38.64 11.55
C LEU A 4 50.53 -37.13 11.35
N SER A 5 50.73 -36.66 10.13
CA SER A 5 50.35 -35.31 9.71
C SER A 5 48.85 -35.28 9.45
N THR A 6 48.10 -34.51 10.25
CA THR A 6 46.68 -34.25 10.05
C THR A 6 46.49 -33.26 8.89
N ILE A 7 45.81 -33.67 7.82
CA ILE A 7 45.35 -32.79 6.75
C ILE A 7 44.03 -32.16 7.19
N VAL A 8 43.97 -30.83 7.24
CA VAL A 8 42.73 -30.07 7.41
C VAL A 8 42.22 -29.68 6.04
N ILE A 9 41.09 -30.25 5.62
CA ILE A 9 40.37 -29.84 4.41
C ILE A 9 39.45 -28.68 4.81
N VAL A 10 39.78 -27.47 4.38
CA VAL A 10 38.87 -26.32 4.46
C VAL A 10 37.94 -26.42 3.26
N ALA A 11 36.71 -26.87 3.48
CA ALA A 11 35.66 -26.79 2.49
C ALA A 11 35.17 -25.34 2.40
N CYS A 12 35.62 -24.60 1.39
CA CYS A 12 35.00 -23.33 1.02
C CYS A 12 33.59 -23.61 0.50
N VAL A 13 32.58 -23.45 1.35
CA VAL A 13 31.18 -23.42 0.94
C VAL A 13 30.98 -22.11 0.18
N GLY A 14 31.08 -22.16 -1.15
CA GLY A 14 30.70 -21.05 -2.00
C GLY A 14 29.21 -20.76 -1.81
N LEU A 15 28.87 -19.54 -1.40
CA LEU A 15 27.50 -19.04 -1.53
C LEU A 15 27.16 -19.01 -3.03
N THR A 16 26.45 -20.02 -3.51
CA THR A 16 25.78 -19.94 -4.80
C THR A 16 24.55 -19.07 -4.61
N ALA A 17 24.58 -17.84 -5.14
CA ALA A 17 23.36 -17.05 -5.29
C ALA A 17 22.34 -17.88 -6.07
N ASP A 18 21.13 -18.02 -5.52
CA ASP A 18 20.07 -18.83 -6.10
C ASP A 18 19.57 -18.17 -7.39
N ALA A 19 20.18 -18.56 -8.51
CA ALA A 19 19.91 -18.03 -9.85
C ALA A 19 18.54 -18.46 -10.42
N THR A 20 17.67 -19.05 -9.59
CA THR A 20 16.36 -19.57 -9.98
C THR A 20 15.19 -18.62 -9.69
N LYS A 21 15.40 -17.53 -8.94
CA LYS A 21 14.31 -16.59 -8.63
C LYS A 21 14.06 -15.65 -9.82
N LEU A 22 12.95 -15.89 -10.54
CA LEU A 22 12.50 -14.99 -11.59
C LEU A 22 12.08 -13.62 -11.00
N PRO A 23 12.21 -12.51 -11.76
CA PRO A 23 11.68 -11.22 -11.35
C PRO A 23 10.17 -11.28 -11.06
N GLU A 24 9.74 -10.65 -9.97
CA GLU A 24 8.33 -10.55 -9.56
C GLU A 24 7.79 -9.16 -9.94
N ILE A 25 6.54 -9.09 -10.40
CA ILE A 25 5.85 -7.84 -10.75
C ILE A 25 4.53 -7.80 -9.96
N ALA A 26 4.25 -6.66 -9.34
CA ALA A 26 2.95 -6.35 -8.74
C ALA A 26 2.27 -5.25 -9.54
N LEU A 27 0.94 -5.35 -9.70
CA LEU A 27 0.13 -4.39 -10.44
C LEU A 27 -1.01 -3.91 -9.54
N ILE A 28 -1.12 -2.58 -9.41
CA ILE A 28 -2.14 -1.90 -8.60
C ILE A 28 -3.02 -1.09 -9.55
N ILE A 29 -4.34 -1.16 -9.36
CA ILE A 29 -5.31 -0.32 -10.08
C ILE A 29 -5.86 0.73 -9.12
N ASP A 30 -5.58 1.98 -9.44
CA ASP A 30 -5.94 3.16 -8.63
C ASP A 30 -7.32 3.72 -8.97
N ASP A 31 -7.74 4.72 -8.19
CA ASP A 31 -8.97 5.50 -8.38
C ASP A 31 -10.29 4.72 -8.40
N ILE A 32 -10.32 3.56 -7.75
CA ILE A 32 -11.55 2.80 -7.56
C ILE A 32 -12.46 3.54 -6.57
N GLY A 33 -13.71 3.79 -6.95
CA GLY A 33 -14.72 4.22 -5.98
C GLY A 33 -15.76 5.25 -6.44
N TYR A 34 -15.49 6.04 -7.49
CA TYR A 34 -16.43 7.07 -7.98
C TYR A 34 -17.30 6.61 -9.14
N GLN A 35 -16.86 5.61 -9.91
CA GLN A 35 -17.59 5.06 -11.05
C GLN A 35 -17.86 3.58 -10.80
N TYR A 36 -19.11 3.23 -10.46
CA TYR A 36 -19.46 1.86 -10.07
C TYR A 36 -19.15 0.84 -11.17
N GLU A 37 -19.65 1.03 -12.39
CA GLU A 37 -19.48 0.04 -13.46
C GLU A 37 -18.02 -0.14 -13.89
N ILE A 38 -17.24 0.94 -13.93
CA ILE A 38 -15.81 0.86 -14.24
C ILE A 38 -15.07 0.13 -13.13
N GLY A 39 -15.32 0.49 -11.86
CA GLY A 39 -14.69 -0.16 -10.71
C GLY A 39 -15.05 -1.64 -10.61
N ARG A 40 -16.32 -1.99 -10.84
CA ARG A 40 -16.80 -3.38 -10.89
C ARG A 40 -16.08 -4.16 -12.00
N THR A 41 -16.04 -3.61 -13.21
CA THR A 41 -15.37 -4.25 -14.36
C THR A 41 -13.88 -4.48 -14.08
N ALA A 42 -13.19 -3.50 -13.47
CA ALA A 42 -11.79 -3.65 -13.09
C ALA A 42 -11.60 -4.78 -12.06
N ILE A 43 -12.45 -4.85 -11.03
CA ILE A 43 -12.40 -5.88 -9.98
C ILE A 43 -12.69 -7.29 -10.50
N GLU A 44 -13.54 -7.40 -11.53
CA GLU A 44 -13.89 -8.68 -12.16
C GLU A 44 -12.81 -9.22 -13.11
N LEU A 45 -11.75 -8.47 -13.39
CA LEU A 45 -10.61 -8.97 -14.17
C LEU A 45 -10.03 -10.24 -13.53
N GLN A 46 -9.72 -11.24 -14.34
CA GLN A 46 -9.28 -12.55 -13.83
C GLN A 46 -7.86 -12.51 -13.23
N GLN A 47 -7.01 -11.58 -13.68
CA GLN A 47 -5.62 -11.49 -13.25
C GLN A 47 -5.49 -11.02 -11.80
N SER A 48 -4.31 -11.27 -11.22
CA SER A 48 -3.98 -10.87 -9.86
C SER A 48 -3.58 -9.39 -9.84
N PHE A 49 -4.50 -8.55 -9.40
CA PHE A 49 -4.30 -7.13 -9.15
C PHE A 49 -4.63 -6.79 -7.71
N ALA A 50 -3.96 -5.77 -7.18
CA ALA A 50 -4.44 -5.05 -6.00
C ALA A 50 -5.26 -3.84 -6.45
N TYR A 51 -6.28 -3.48 -5.69
CA TYR A 51 -7.20 -2.39 -6.02
C TYR A 51 -7.13 -1.32 -4.94
N ALA A 52 -6.70 -0.12 -5.29
CA ALA A 52 -6.64 1.01 -4.37
C ALA A 52 -7.96 1.79 -4.44
N ILE A 53 -8.67 1.82 -3.31
CA ILE A 53 -10.02 2.37 -3.21
C ILE A 53 -9.99 3.70 -2.49
N LEU A 54 -10.57 4.73 -3.12
CA LEU A 54 -10.71 6.05 -2.53
C LEU A 54 -11.66 6.00 -1.33
N PRO A 55 -11.23 6.40 -0.12
CA PRO A 55 -12.09 6.43 1.06
C PRO A 55 -13.24 7.44 0.88
N PHE A 56 -14.40 7.11 1.44
CA PHE A 56 -15.63 7.94 1.37
C PHE A 56 -16.15 8.25 -0.04
N SER A 57 -15.64 7.58 -1.07
CA SER A 57 -16.25 7.65 -2.39
C SER A 57 -17.64 6.97 -2.38
N PRO A 58 -18.57 7.34 -3.28
CA PRO A 58 -19.94 6.82 -3.25
C PRO A 58 -20.06 5.29 -3.31
N TYR A 59 -19.14 4.63 -4.02
CA TYR A 59 -19.17 3.18 -4.23
C TYR A 59 -18.01 2.43 -3.55
N GLY A 60 -17.09 3.13 -2.88
CA GLY A 60 -15.82 2.56 -2.41
C GLY A 60 -16.02 1.38 -1.46
N GLN A 61 -16.90 1.52 -0.46
CA GLN A 61 -17.17 0.45 0.50
C GLN A 61 -17.80 -0.78 -0.16
N GLY A 62 -18.72 -0.58 -1.11
CA GLY A 62 -19.36 -1.68 -1.86
C GLY A 62 -18.35 -2.43 -2.74
N LEU A 63 -17.52 -1.68 -3.46
CA LEU A 63 -16.47 -2.23 -4.31
C LEU A 63 -15.38 -2.95 -3.49
N ALA A 64 -15.04 -2.48 -2.29
CA ALA A 64 -14.14 -3.18 -1.38
C ALA A 64 -14.70 -4.55 -0.95
N ARG A 65 -16.00 -4.64 -0.67
CA ARG A 65 -16.66 -5.92 -0.36
C ARG A 65 -16.69 -6.84 -1.56
N LEU A 66 -16.97 -6.32 -2.76
CA LEU A 66 -16.92 -7.10 -4.00
C LEU A 66 -15.52 -7.66 -4.25
N ALA A 67 -14.49 -6.81 -4.19
CA ALA A 67 -13.09 -7.22 -4.34
C ALA A 67 -12.74 -8.34 -3.36
N LYS A 68 -13.12 -8.20 -2.08
CA LYS A 68 -12.90 -9.25 -1.08
C LYS A 68 -13.64 -10.55 -1.42
N SER A 69 -14.88 -10.48 -1.89
CA SER A 69 -15.66 -11.66 -2.27
C SER A 69 -15.07 -12.43 -3.46
N LEU A 70 -14.33 -11.74 -4.33
CA LEU A 70 -13.58 -12.32 -5.45
C LEU A 70 -12.11 -12.62 -5.10
N ASN A 71 -11.77 -12.60 -3.81
CA ASN A 71 -10.43 -12.84 -3.30
C ASN A 71 -9.35 -11.94 -3.92
N LYS A 72 -9.69 -10.66 -4.16
CA LYS A 72 -8.76 -9.62 -4.62
C LYS A 72 -8.15 -8.87 -3.43
N GLU A 73 -6.93 -8.37 -3.61
CA GLU A 73 -6.27 -7.49 -2.63
C GLU A 73 -6.86 -6.08 -2.70
N VAL A 74 -7.04 -5.46 -1.53
CA VAL A 74 -7.62 -4.13 -1.38
C VAL A 74 -6.62 -3.24 -0.66
N MET A 75 -6.45 -2.02 -1.14
CA MET A 75 -5.64 -0.98 -0.51
C MET A 75 -6.48 0.28 -0.31
N VAL A 76 -6.14 1.10 0.67
CA VAL A 76 -6.70 2.45 0.78
C VAL A 76 -5.95 3.36 -0.18
N HIS A 77 -6.64 4.01 -1.12
CA HIS A 77 -6.06 5.06 -1.95
C HIS A 77 -6.20 6.41 -1.23
N LEU A 78 -5.26 6.72 -0.35
CA LEU A 78 -5.34 7.82 0.61
C LEU A 78 -5.04 9.17 -0.05
N PRO A 79 -5.99 10.12 -0.12
CA PRO A 79 -5.74 11.41 -0.74
C PRO A 79 -4.75 12.26 0.05
N MET A 80 -3.81 12.87 -0.67
CA MET A 80 -2.74 13.68 -0.09
C MET A 80 -2.51 14.94 -0.92
N GLU A 81 -2.31 16.08 -0.26
CA GLU A 81 -2.08 17.37 -0.89
C GLU A 81 -0.97 17.31 -1.95
N ALA A 82 -1.26 17.94 -3.10
CA ALA A 82 -0.38 18.06 -4.26
C ALA A 82 -0.01 19.53 -4.50
N ASP A 83 0.97 19.77 -5.37
CA ASP A 83 1.33 21.14 -5.76
C ASP A 83 0.22 21.82 -6.57
N ASP A 84 -0.52 21.03 -7.35
CA ASP A 84 -1.61 21.49 -8.21
C ASP A 84 -2.83 20.55 -8.13
N ASN A 85 -3.91 20.91 -8.81
CA ASN A 85 -5.11 20.08 -8.97
C ASN A 85 -5.77 19.58 -7.67
N ASN A 86 -5.56 20.27 -6.54
CA ASN A 86 -6.10 19.91 -5.23
C ASN A 86 -7.65 19.88 -5.16
N HIS A 87 -8.35 20.33 -6.20
CA HIS A 87 -9.79 20.16 -6.35
C HIS A 87 -10.19 18.70 -6.64
N LEU A 88 -9.24 17.84 -7.04
CA LEU A 88 -9.44 16.41 -7.35
C LEU A 88 -9.14 15.47 -6.16
N LEU A 89 -8.72 16.00 -5.01
CA LEU A 89 -8.35 15.17 -3.85
C LEU A 89 -9.53 14.35 -3.30
N GLY A 90 -10.76 14.83 -3.47
CA GLY A 90 -11.92 14.24 -2.80
C GLY A 90 -11.89 14.43 -1.27
N PRO A 91 -12.76 13.71 -0.54
CA PRO A 91 -12.85 13.79 0.92
C PRO A 91 -11.61 13.19 1.61
N SER A 92 -11.41 13.52 2.88
CA SER A 92 -10.37 12.94 3.76
C SER A 92 -8.91 13.14 3.33
N ALA A 93 -8.65 14.18 2.52
CA ALA A 93 -7.29 14.47 2.09
C ALA A 93 -6.39 14.93 3.24
N LEU A 94 -5.23 14.30 3.35
CA LEU A 94 -4.17 14.77 4.25
C LEU A 94 -3.55 16.04 3.67
N ARG A 95 -3.41 17.08 4.51
CA ARG A 95 -2.93 18.41 4.13
C ARG A 95 -1.86 18.94 5.08
N LEU A 96 -1.04 19.86 4.58
CA LEU A 96 0.08 20.43 5.34
C LEU A 96 -0.36 21.33 6.49
N ASN A 97 -1.54 21.92 6.40
CA ASN A 97 -2.11 22.74 7.47
C ASN A 97 -2.75 21.92 8.61
N MET A 98 -2.75 20.59 8.52
CA MET A 98 -3.26 19.70 9.56
C MET A 98 -2.22 19.48 10.65
N SER A 99 -2.68 19.45 11.88
CA SER A 99 -1.94 18.94 13.03
C SER A 99 -1.71 17.44 12.92
N ARG A 100 -0.74 16.93 13.70
CA ARG A 100 -0.49 15.48 13.82
C ARG A 100 -1.76 14.69 14.13
N ARG A 101 -2.56 15.18 15.09
CA ARG A 101 -3.80 14.51 15.51
C ARG A 101 -4.82 14.45 14.38
N GLU A 102 -4.97 15.53 13.62
CA GLU A 102 -5.89 15.55 12.47
C GLU A 102 -5.44 14.57 11.37
N ILE A 103 -4.13 14.43 11.13
CA ILE A 103 -3.58 13.42 10.21
C ILE A 103 -3.92 12.00 10.71
N GLU A 104 -3.70 11.72 12.00
CA GLU A 104 -3.97 10.41 12.60
C GLU A 104 -5.47 10.06 12.57
N ASP A 105 -6.33 11.00 12.98
CA ASP A 105 -7.79 10.82 12.98
C ASP A 105 -8.32 10.61 11.55
N THR A 106 -7.80 11.37 10.58
CA THR A 106 -8.17 11.22 9.16
C THR A 106 -7.71 9.89 8.61
N PHE A 107 -6.48 9.46 8.93
CA PHE A 107 -5.98 8.15 8.54
C PHE A 107 -6.87 7.02 9.06
N HIS A 108 -7.20 7.03 10.36
CA HIS A 108 -8.07 5.99 10.95
C HIS A 108 -9.46 5.96 10.29
N ALA A 109 -10.04 7.12 10.03
CA ALA A 109 -11.33 7.22 9.38
C ALA A 109 -11.28 6.69 7.93
N SER A 110 -10.25 7.07 7.16
CA SER A 110 -10.05 6.59 5.78
C SER A 110 -9.88 5.09 5.70
N VAL A 111 -9.10 4.50 6.62
CA VAL A 111 -8.92 3.06 6.66
C VAL A 111 -10.19 2.32 7.09
N ALA A 112 -10.98 2.87 8.01
CA ALA A 112 -12.28 2.30 8.38
C ALA A 112 -13.30 2.34 7.23
N ALA A 113 -13.21 3.34 6.35
CA ALA A 113 -14.10 3.49 5.20
C ALA A 113 -13.86 2.43 4.10
N VAL A 114 -12.66 1.84 4.05
CA VAL A 114 -12.25 0.82 3.07
C VAL A 114 -12.02 -0.53 3.78
N PRO A 115 -13.08 -1.35 3.96
CA PRO A 115 -12.95 -2.63 4.65
C PRO A 115 -12.03 -3.59 3.90
N TYR A 116 -11.37 -4.47 4.65
CA TYR A 116 -10.43 -5.49 4.15
C TYR A 116 -9.13 -4.95 3.53
N ALA A 117 -8.86 -3.65 3.66
CA ALA A 117 -7.60 -3.10 3.18
C ALA A 117 -6.40 -3.72 3.91
N VAL A 118 -5.41 -4.14 3.13
CA VAL A 118 -4.14 -4.75 3.58
C VAL A 118 -2.94 -3.88 3.24
N GLY A 119 -3.16 -2.63 2.85
CA GLY A 119 -2.11 -1.69 2.49
C GLY A 119 -2.66 -0.30 2.18
N ILE A 120 -1.75 0.66 2.00
CA ILE A 120 -2.05 2.06 1.68
C ILE A 120 -1.29 2.44 0.40
N ASN A 121 -1.96 3.15 -0.49
CA ASN A 121 -1.39 3.82 -1.66
C ASN A 121 -1.79 5.30 -1.62
N ASN A 122 -0.93 6.24 -2.00
CA ASN A 122 -1.29 7.66 -2.03
C ASN A 122 -2.06 8.02 -3.31
N HIS A 123 -3.13 8.83 -3.18
CA HIS A 123 -3.74 9.55 -4.30
C HIS A 123 -3.13 10.94 -4.39
N MET A 124 -2.54 11.27 -5.54
CA MET A 124 -1.74 12.48 -5.77
C MET A 124 -0.56 12.59 -4.79
N GLY A 125 -0.55 13.58 -3.88
CA GLY A 125 0.47 13.67 -2.82
C GLY A 125 1.78 14.32 -3.20
N SER A 126 1.92 14.95 -4.38
CA SER A 126 3.18 15.55 -4.82
C SER A 126 3.74 16.59 -3.83
N ARG A 127 2.89 17.25 -3.03
CA ARG A 127 3.30 18.20 -1.99
C ARG A 127 3.56 17.51 -0.67
N LEU A 128 2.61 16.74 -0.16
CA LEU A 128 2.68 16.18 1.19
C LEU A 128 3.78 15.12 1.34
N THR A 129 4.00 14.29 0.33
CA THR A 129 5.01 13.21 0.38
C THR A 129 6.45 13.71 0.51
N ARG A 130 6.72 14.98 0.15
CA ARG A 130 8.03 15.63 0.35
C ARG A 130 8.22 16.20 1.76
N GLU A 131 7.15 16.32 2.54
CA GLU A 131 7.19 16.88 3.89
C GLU A 131 7.50 15.81 4.92
N ARG A 132 8.77 15.77 5.35
CA ARG A 132 9.29 14.77 6.29
C ARG A 132 8.50 14.70 7.59
N VAL A 133 8.04 15.83 8.12
CA VAL A 133 7.31 15.89 9.40
C VAL A 133 5.97 15.17 9.27
N HIS A 134 5.17 15.51 8.26
CA HIS A 134 3.87 14.90 8.01
C HIS A 134 3.98 13.41 7.64
N MET A 135 4.95 13.05 6.80
CA MET A 135 5.19 11.65 6.46
C MET A 135 5.64 10.83 7.67
N ASN A 136 6.44 11.40 8.57
CA ASN A 136 6.81 10.70 9.82
C ASN A 136 5.59 10.44 10.70
N TRP A 137 4.65 11.39 10.80
CA TRP A 137 3.40 11.18 11.54
C TRP A 137 2.56 10.07 10.90
N LEU A 138 2.38 10.11 9.59
CA LEU A 138 1.63 9.10 8.85
C LEU A 138 2.25 7.70 8.99
N MET A 139 3.57 7.58 8.80
CA MET A 139 4.28 6.30 8.93
C MET A 139 4.23 5.76 10.37
N HIS A 140 4.19 6.65 11.37
CA HIS A 140 4.05 6.25 12.77
C HIS A 140 2.68 5.60 13.02
N VAL A 141 1.59 6.27 12.64
CA VAL A 141 0.23 5.74 12.85
C VAL A 141 -0.05 4.51 12.00
N MET A 142 0.51 4.42 10.79
CA MET A 142 0.47 3.20 9.97
C MET A 142 1.12 2.02 10.69
N ARG A 143 2.29 2.23 11.32
CA ARG A 143 3.00 1.18 12.08
C ARG A 143 2.22 0.76 13.32
N GLU A 144 1.59 1.69 14.03
CA GLU A 144 0.82 1.41 15.24
C GLU A 144 -0.45 0.60 14.96
N ARG A 145 -1.12 0.83 13.81
CA ARG A 145 -2.32 0.07 13.44
C ARG A 145 -2.00 -1.42 13.28
N GLY A 146 -0.91 -1.76 12.61
CA GLY A 146 -0.61 -3.12 12.17
C GLY A 146 -1.65 -3.66 11.16
N GLY A 147 -1.36 -4.80 10.54
CA GLY A 147 -2.29 -5.43 9.58
C GLY A 147 -2.67 -4.54 8.38
N LEU A 148 -1.79 -3.60 8.04
CA LEU A 148 -1.63 -2.93 6.74
C LEU A 148 -0.24 -3.26 6.20
#